data_AF-A0A7S4SG06-F1
#
_entry.id   AF-A0A7S4SG06-F1
#
_cell.length_a   1.000
_cell.length_b   1.000
_cell.length_c   1.000
_cell.angle_alpha   90.00
_cell.angle_beta   90.00
_cell.angle_gamma   90.00
#
_symmetry.space_group_name_H-M   'P 1'
#
loop_
_entity.id
_entity.type
_entity.pdbx_description
1 polymer ?
#
loop_
_entity_poly.entity_id
_entity_poly.type
_entity_poly.pdbx_seq_one_letter_code
_entity_poly.pdbx_strand_id
1 'polypeptide(L)'
;MSTLYFATTNNGQTTWINCGADASTSPCSSESQRFLSSSSECDWLGITCNGSGEITNIDIRENGLAGDVSVIIKELVSLSSSLEVLRLSINALSSTIPTEIGQLSNLQSLFLNNNNLVGTIPTSPENLSKLTTFSVGNNGMDGTIPSGIFHPTLRNLDLDDNNFHGTLPSEMFTSSLGLANIDIGGNAFEGTVPKGFGNLTNMKLLYIQNNKFVGTLPPELFVS
;
A
#
# COMPACT_ATOMS: atom_id res chain seq x y z
N MET A 1 -8.20 -22.29 -4.44
CA MET A 1 -6.76 -22.24 -4.17
C MET A 1 -6.21 -21.24 -5.15
N SER A 2 -5.94 -20.04 -4.70
CA SER A 2 -5.22 -19.06 -5.50
C SER A 2 -3.78 -19.16 -5.03
N THR A 3 -2.84 -19.18 -5.97
CA THR A 3 -1.41 -19.34 -5.73
C THR A 3 -0.74 -18.07 -6.22
N LEU A 4 -0.03 -17.35 -5.38
CA LEU A 4 0.74 -16.18 -5.77
C LEU A 4 1.85 -16.61 -6.76
N TYR A 5 1.88 -16.04 -7.96
CA TYR A 5 2.77 -16.48 -9.04
C TYR A 5 3.98 -15.54 -9.16
N PHE A 6 5.18 -16.09 -9.08
CA PHE A 6 6.43 -15.33 -9.18
C PHE A 6 7.31 -15.89 -10.31
N ALA A 7 7.83 -15.00 -11.16
CA ALA A 7 8.73 -15.37 -12.23
C ALA A 7 10.19 -15.50 -11.72
N THR A 8 11.00 -16.30 -12.41
CA THR A 8 12.48 -16.29 -12.28
C THR A 8 13.11 -16.06 -13.65
N THR A 9 14.39 -15.73 -13.66
CA THR A 9 15.22 -15.69 -14.88
C THR A 9 15.92 -17.03 -15.08
N ASN A 10 15.63 -17.71 -16.19
CA ASN A 10 16.43 -18.84 -16.70
C ASN A 10 17.19 -18.40 -17.96
N ASN A 11 18.52 -18.52 -17.96
CA ASN A 11 19.38 -18.23 -19.13
C ASN A 11 19.21 -16.83 -19.75
N GLY A 12 18.90 -15.81 -18.94
CA GLY A 12 18.79 -14.42 -19.41
C GLY A 12 17.51 -14.07 -20.15
N GLN A 13 16.52 -14.98 -20.22
CA GLN A 13 15.16 -14.65 -20.63
C GLN A 13 14.23 -14.57 -19.41
N THR A 14 13.55 -13.44 -19.29
CA THR A 14 12.51 -13.17 -18.28
C THR A 14 11.15 -13.42 -18.91
N THR A 15 10.37 -14.34 -18.34
CA THR A 15 8.96 -14.53 -18.70
C THR A 15 8.10 -14.37 -17.45
N TRP A 16 7.41 -13.24 -17.38
CA TRP A 16 6.31 -13.05 -16.44
C TRP A 16 5.10 -13.81 -16.96
N ILE A 17 4.55 -14.70 -16.14
CA ILE A 17 3.31 -15.37 -16.49
C ILE A 17 2.16 -14.50 -15.99
N ASN A 18 1.54 -13.78 -16.93
CA ASN A 18 0.32 -13.03 -16.66
C ASN A 18 -0.85 -14.02 -16.51
N CYS A 19 -1.24 -14.28 -15.27
CA CYS A 19 -2.42 -15.07 -14.96
C CYS A 19 -3.67 -14.18 -15.14
N GLY A 20 -4.07 -13.96 -16.39
CA GLY A 20 -5.28 -13.19 -16.69
C GLY A 20 -6.54 -13.75 -16.01
N ALA A 21 -7.58 -12.92 -15.92
CA ALA A 21 -8.85 -13.20 -15.21
C ALA A 21 -9.67 -14.40 -15.74
N ASP A 22 -9.26 -15.03 -16.85
CA ASP A 22 -9.90 -16.22 -17.41
C ASP A 22 -9.07 -17.48 -17.11
N ALA A 23 -9.59 -18.31 -16.19
CA ALA A 23 -8.98 -19.57 -15.78
C ALA A 23 -8.88 -20.61 -16.92
N SER A 24 -9.59 -20.43 -18.04
CA SER A 24 -9.60 -21.37 -19.17
C SER A 24 -8.48 -21.13 -20.18
N THR A 25 -7.90 -19.92 -20.22
CA THR A 25 -6.80 -19.54 -21.12
C THR A 25 -5.56 -19.06 -20.38
N SER A 26 -5.59 -19.04 -19.05
CA SER A 26 -4.46 -18.62 -18.24
C SER A 26 -3.32 -19.64 -18.31
N PRO A 27 -2.09 -19.23 -18.63
CA PRO A 27 -0.89 -20.08 -18.55
C PRO A 27 -0.55 -20.57 -17.13
N CYS A 28 -1.40 -20.30 -16.13
CA CYS A 28 -1.21 -20.67 -14.73
C CYS A 28 -2.03 -21.90 -14.29
N SER A 29 -2.70 -22.57 -15.24
CA SER A 29 -3.50 -23.77 -14.95
C SER A 29 -2.65 -24.98 -14.53
N SER A 30 -1.39 -25.08 -14.98
CA SER A 30 -0.45 -26.15 -14.60
C SER A 30 0.53 -25.73 -13.50
N GLU A 31 0.79 -26.61 -12.51
CA GLU A 31 1.77 -26.38 -11.42
C GLU A 31 3.19 -26.09 -11.92
N SER A 32 3.58 -26.70 -13.03
CA SER A 32 4.89 -26.54 -13.68
C SER A 32 5.17 -25.15 -14.23
N GLN A 33 4.14 -24.31 -14.40
CA GLN A 33 4.28 -22.94 -14.90
C GLN A 33 4.24 -21.90 -13.77
N ARG A 34 3.99 -22.32 -12.52
CA ARG A 34 3.73 -21.40 -11.40
C ARG A 34 4.98 -20.83 -10.75
N PHE A 35 6.09 -21.55 -10.85
CA PHE A 35 7.37 -21.23 -10.22
C PHE A 35 8.51 -21.66 -11.13
N LEU A 36 9.46 -20.76 -11.38
CA LEU A 36 10.62 -21.05 -12.23
C LEU A 36 11.89 -21.43 -11.42
N SER A 37 11.82 -21.44 -10.07
CA SER A 37 12.84 -22.03 -9.18
C SER A 37 12.17 -22.85 -8.07
N SER A 38 12.70 -24.05 -7.82
CA SER A 38 12.28 -24.94 -6.73
C SER A 38 13.26 -24.98 -5.56
N SER A 39 14.32 -24.16 -5.57
CA SER A 39 15.35 -24.16 -4.50
C SER A 39 14.97 -23.25 -3.34
N SER A 40 14.59 -22.01 -3.63
CA SER A 40 14.22 -21.00 -2.64
C SER A 40 13.42 -19.88 -3.26
N GLU A 41 12.48 -19.32 -2.48
CA GLU A 41 11.73 -18.11 -2.79
C GLU A 41 12.65 -16.89 -2.95
N CYS A 42 13.84 -16.91 -2.35
CA CYS A 42 14.84 -15.84 -2.48
C CYS A 42 15.42 -15.71 -3.89
N ASP A 43 15.24 -16.71 -4.75
CA ASP A 43 15.65 -16.69 -6.16
C ASP A 43 14.58 -16.07 -7.07
N TRP A 44 13.40 -15.75 -6.52
CA TRP A 44 12.29 -15.20 -7.29
C TRP A 44 12.50 -13.72 -7.61
N LEU A 45 12.12 -13.33 -8.84
CA LEU A 45 12.24 -11.95 -9.26
C LEU A 45 11.30 -11.05 -8.44
N GLY A 46 11.84 -9.94 -7.94
CA GLY A 46 11.11 -9.03 -7.06
C GLY A 46 11.13 -9.44 -5.59
N ILE A 47 11.68 -10.61 -5.24
CA ILE A 47 11.88 -11.03 -3.85
C ILE A 47 13.28 -10.65 -3.38
N THR A 48 13.40 -10.18 -2.15
CA THR A 48 14.68 -10.03 -1.45
C THR A 48 14.55 -10.66 -0.07
N CYS A 49 15.58 -11.40 0.31
CA CYS A 49 15.67 -12.05 1.61
C CYS A 49 16.79 -11.45 2.47
N ASN A 50 16.64 -11.58 3.80
CA ASN A 50 17.70 -11.26 4.75
C ASN A 50 18.77 -12.37 4.80
N GLY A 51 19.81 -12.17 5.63
CA GLY A 51 20.91 -13.13 5.80
C GLY A 51 20.50 -14.50 6.38
N SER A 52 19.28 -14.62 6.91
CA SER A 52 18.68 -15.88 7.40
C SER A 52 17.81 -16.57 6.34
N GLY A 53 17.65 -15.98 5.15
CA GLY A 53 16.79 -16.51 4.08
C GLY A 53 15.31 -16.16 4.23
N GLU A 54 14.94 -15.24 5.12
CA GLU A 54 13.54 -14.81 5.26
C GLU A 54 13.23 -13.65 4.30
N ILE A 55 12.07 -13.67 3.65
CA ILE A 55 11.66 -12.63 2.71
C ILE A 55 11.39 -11.32 3.45
N THR A 56 12.13 -10.27 3.10
CA THR A 56 11.98 -8.93 3.67
C THR A 56 11.39 -7.93 2.68
N ASN A 57 11.54 -8.17 1.37
CA ASN A 57 11.03 -7.26 0.35
C ASN A 57 10.35 -8.03 -0.77
N ILE A 58 9.18 -7.54 -1.16
CA ILE A 58 8.44 -8.00 -2.33
C ILE A 58 8.13 -6.79 -3.19
N ASP A 59 8.71 -6.76 -4.38
CA ASP A 59 8.53 -5.71 -5.38
C ASP A 59 8.07 -6.33 -6.70
N ILE A 60 6.76 -6.32 -6.89
CA ILE A 60 6.10 -6.84 -8.09
C ILE A 60 5.22 -5.78 -8.74
N ARG A 61 5.69 -4.53 -8.71
CA ARG A 61 5.06 -3.40 -9.42
C ARG A 61 5.07 -3.61 -10.92
N GLU A 62 4.07 -3.04 -11.61
CA GLU A 62 4.05 -2.97 -13.08
C GLU A 62 4.11 -4.34 -13.78
N ASN A 63 3.39 -5.33 -13.23
CA ASN A 63 3.36 -6.70 -13.78
C ASN A 63 2.01 -7.09 -14.39
N GLY A 64 1.06 -6.15 -14.45
CA GLY A 64 -0.29 -6.42 -14.96
C GLY A 64 -1.06 -7.42 -14.10
N LEU A 65 -0.69 -7.57 -12.81
CA LEU A 65 -1.35 -8.47 -11.87
C LEU A 65 -2.82 -8.07 -11.72
N ALA A 66 -3.73 -9.02 -11.83
CA ALA A 66 -5.16 -8.79 -11.68
C ALA A 66 -5.76 -9.77 -10.68
N GLY A 67 -6.97 -9.47 -10.19
CA GLY A 67 -7.69 -10.31 -9.25
C GLY A 67 -7.85 -9.68 -7.87
N ASP A 68 -8.29 -10.48 -6.91
CA ASP A 68 -8.63 -10.01 -5.56
C ASP A 68 -7.36 -9.83 -4.69
N VAL A 69 -7.10 -8.59 -4.25
CA VAL A 69 -5.95 -8.29 -3.39
C VAL A 69 -6.01 -9.02 -2.05
N SER A 70 -7.21 -9.35 -1.54
CA SER A 70 -7.39 -10.05 -0.28
C SER A 70 -6.78 -11.44 -0.30
N VAL A 71 -6.83 -12.09 -1.47
CA VAL A 71 -6.20 -13.38 -1.69
C VAL A 71 -4.69 -13.25 -1.58
N ILE A 72 -4.11 -12.27 -2.29
CA ILE A 72 -2.67 -12.01 -2.31
C ILE A 72 -2.16 -11.73 -0.90
N ILE A 73 -2.81 -10.84 -0.16
CA ILE A 73 -2.37 -10.49 1.19
C ILE A 73 -2.41 -11.70 2.13
N LYS A 74 -3.43 -12.57 2.03
CA LYS A 74 -3.50 -13.80 2.84
C LYS A 74 -2.32 -14.73 2.56
N GLU A 75 -1.94 -14.88 1.30
CA GLU A 75 -0.77 -15.67 0.93
C GLU A 75 0.52 -15.04 1.45
N LEU A 76 0.68 -13.72 1.29
CA LEU A 76 1.86 -12.99 1.76
C LEU A 76 2.07 -13.09 3.27
N VAL A 77 0.98 -13.00 4.04
CA VAL A 77 0.99 -13.21 5.48
C VAL A 77 1.46 -14.62 5.85
N SER A 78 1.08 -15.64 5.07
CA SER A 78 1.56 -17.01 5.27
C SER A 78 3.01 -17.21 4.82
N LEU A 79 3.46 -16.42 3.85
CA LEU A 79 4.76 -16.54 3.20
C LEU A 79 5.88 -15.94 4.05
N SER A 80 5.66 -14.78 4.68
CA SER A 80 6.70 -14.15 5.50
C SER A 80 6.15 -13.27 6.63
N SER A 81 6.57 -13.58 7.85
CA SER A 81 6.39 -12.74 9.03
C SER A 81 7.46 -11.63 9.13
N SER A 82 8.54 -11.71 8.36
CA SER A 82 9.66 -10.76 8.34
C SER A 82 9.53 -9.70 7.24
N LEU A 83 8.38 -9.63 6.56
CA LEU A 83 8.17 -8.72 5.45
C LEU A 83 8.21 -7.25 5.90
N GLU A 84 9.11 -6.47 5.30
CA GLU A 84 9.34 -5.06 5.60
C GLU A 84 8.82 -4.15 4.49
N VAL A 85 8.91 -4.59 3.23
CA VAL A 85 8.50 -3.78 2.08
C VAL A 85 7.60 -4.59 1.16
N LEU A 86 6.40 -4.08 0.89
CA LEU A 86 5.47 -4.63 -0.06
C LEU A 86 5.11 -3.59 -1.11
N ARG A 87 5.48 -3.84 -2.37
CA ARG A 87 5.13 -3.00 -3.52
C ARG A 87 4.30 -3.78 -4.54
N LEU A 88 3.03 -3.41 -4.62
CA LEU A 88 2.04 -3.93 -5.56
C LEU A 88 1.52 -2.86 -6.53
N SER A 89 2.15 -1.69 -6.56
CA SER A 89 1.73 -0.54 -7.36
C SER A 89 1.67 -0.82 -8.86
N ILE A 90 0.82 -0.08 -9.58
CA ILE A 90 0.73 -0.12 -11.04
C ILE A 90 0.39 -1.54 -11.50
N ASN A 91 -0.75 -2.03 -11.03
CA ASN A 91 -1.31 -3.31 -11.42
C ASN A 91 -2.83 -3.14 -11.63
N ALA A 92 -3.53 -4.24 -11.86
CA ALA A 92 -4.99 -4.28 -12.00
C ALA A 92 -5.65 -5.02 -10.82
N LEU A 93 -5.03 -5.00 -9.63
CA LEU A 93 -5.57 -5.63 -8.43
C LEU A 93 -6.87 -4.94 -8.03
N SER A 94 -7.82 -5.70 -7.52
CA SER A 94 -9.17 -5.26 -7.22
C SER A 94 -9.61 -5.76 -5.85
N SER A 95 -10.87 -5.49 -5.49
CA SER A 95 -11.47 -5.83 -4.19
C SER A 95 -10.95 -4.95 -3.05
N THR A 96 -11.27 -5.33 -1.82
CA THR A 96 -10.97 -4.56 -0.59
C THR A 96 -9.63 -4.97 0.02
N ILE A 97 -8.95 -4.02 0.68
CA ILE A 97 -7.77 -4.34 1.50
C ILE A 97 -8.24 -5.14 2.73
N PRO A 98 -7.77 -6.39 2.93
CA PRO A 98 -8.24 -7.23 4.02
C PRO A 98 -7.62 -6.82 5.37
N THR A 99 -8.26 -7.17 6.49
CA THR A 99 -7.74 -6.86 7.83
C THR A 99 -6.44 -7.60 8.12
N GLU A 100 -6.22 -8.75 7.48
CA GLU A 100 -5.01 -9.56 7.57
C GLU A 100 -3.73 -8.79 7.22
N ILE A 101 -3.81 -7.66 6.50
CA ILE A 101 -2.64 -6.78 6.25
C ILE A 101 -1.94 -6.37 7.56
N GLY A 102 -2.69 -6.23 8.66
CA GLY A 102 -2.16 -5.86 9.97
C GLY A 102 -1.31 -6.96 10.63
N GLN A 103 -1.30 -8.17 10.09
CA GLN A 103 -0.45 -9.27 10.59
C GLN A 103 1.01 -9.13 10.13
N LEU A 104 1.26 -8.32 9.11
CA LEU A 104 2.61 -7.97 8.62
C LEU A 104 3.27 -6.94 9.55
N SER A 105 3.43 -7.25 10.83
CA SER A 105 3.86 -6.30 11.87
C SER A 105 5.26 -5.71 11.66
N ASN A 106 6.08 -6.30 10.78
CA ASN A 106 7.39 -5.77 10.39
C ASN A 106 7.34 -4.77 9.23
N LEU A 107 6.17 -4.55 8.63
CA LEU A 107 6.01 -3.74 7.43
C LEU A 107 6.36 -2.27 7.70
N GLN A 108 7.31 -1.76 6.92
CA GLN A 108 7.81 -0.40 6.94
C GLN A 108 7.29 0.40 5.74
N SER A 109 7.00 -0.26 4.61
CA SER A 109 6.53 0.40 3.40
C SER A 109 5.48 -0.45 2.69
N LEU A 110 4.30 0.15 2.49
CA LEU A 110 3.18 -0.46 1.79
C LEU A 110 2.76 0.44 0.62
N PHE A 111 2.93 -0.09 -0.59
CA PHE A 111 2.53 0.58 -1.82
C PHE A 111 1.50 -0.25 -2.58
N LEU A 112 0.27 0.27 -2.65
CA LEU A 112 -0.89 -0.32 -3.32
C LEU A 112 -1.48 0.63 -4.39
N ASN A 113 -0.83 1.78 -4.62
CA ASN A 113 -1.30 2.82 -5.52
C ASN A 113 -1.37 2.38 -6.99
N ASN A 114 -2.22 3.01 -7.79
CA ASN A 114 -2.47 2.67 -9.19
C ASN A 114 -2.94 1.22 -9.34
N ASN A 115 -4.09 0.92 -8.75
CA ASN A 115 -4.82 -0.35 -8.87
C ASN A 115 -6.32 -0.06 -9.00
N ASN A 116 -7.15 -1.11 -8.95
CA ASN A 116 -8.61 -1.03 -8.96
C ASN A 116 -9.20 -1.37 -7.57
N LEU A 117 -8.50 -1.01 -6.48
CA LEU A 117 -8.94 -1.30 -5.12
C LEU A 117 -10.16 -0.47 -4.74
N VAL A 118 -11.05 -1.03 -3.94
CA VAL A 118 -12.30 -0.38 -3.49
C VAL A 118 -12.54 -0.60 -2.00
N GLY A 119 -13.56 0.05 -1.46
CA GLY A 119 -13.92 -0.05 -0.04
C GLY A 119 -13.03 0.81 0.85
N THR A 120 -13.01 0.51 2.15
CA THR A 120 -12.35 1.35 3.15
C THR A 120 -10.94 0.86 3.47
N ILE A 121 -10.09 1.74 3.99
CA ILE A 121 -8.88 1.31 4.71
C ILE A 121 -9.34 0.55 5.98
N PRO A 122 -8.92 -0.72 6.20
CA PRO A 122 -9.29 -1.45 7.42
C PRO A 122 -8.70 -0.79 8.66
N THR A 123 -9.17 -1.15 9.86
CA THR A 123 -8.60 -0.62 11.13
C THR A 123 -7.28 -1.28 11.53
N SER A 124 -6.99 -2.46 10.99
CA SER A 124 -5.81 -3.26 11.30
C SER A 124 -4.43 -2.64 11.02
N PRO A 125 -4.27 -1.57 10.20
CA PRO A 125 -3.05 -0.78 10.15
C PRO A 125 -2.62 -0.21 11.50
N GLU A 126 -3.48 -0.21 12.53
CA GLU A 126 -3.08 0.03 13.93
C GLU A 126 -1.96 -0.89 14.44
N ASN A 127 -1.82 -2.09 13.85
CA ASN A 127 -0.77 -3.05 14.20
C ASN A 127 0.55 -2.80 13.44
N LEU A 128 0.54 -1.93 12.43
CA LEU A 128 1.71 -1.64 11.59
C LEU A 128 2.59 -0.53 12.18
N SER A 129 3.00 -0.70 13.43
CA SER A 129 3.75 0.31 14.21
C SER A 129 5.09 0.74 13.60
N LYS A 130 5.65 -0.02 12.65
CA LYS A 130 6.90 0.29 11.92
C LYS A 130 6.66 1.03 10.60
N LEU A 131 5.41 1.25 10.21
CA LEU A 131 5.07 1.79 8.91
C LEU A 131 5.55 3.22 8.76
N THR A 132 6.43 3.44 7.78
CA THR A 132 6.98 4.75 7.42
C THR A 132 6.30 5.32 6.18
N THR A 133 5.86 4.45 5.27
CA THR A 133 5.21 4.82 4.02
C THR A 133 3.94 4.02 3.80
N PHE A 134 2.84 4.72 3.55
CA PHE A 134 1.57 4.15 3.11
C PHE A 134 1.07 4.89 1.87
N SER A 135 0.88 4.15 0.78
CA SER A 135 0.39 4.68 -0.49
C SER A 135 -0.72 3.79 -1.05
N VAL A 136 -1.92 4.36 -1.18
CA VAL A 136 -3.09 3.75 -1.83
C VAL A 136 -3.69 4.68 -2.90
N GLY A 137 -2.92 5.69 -3.31
CA GLY A 137 -3.29 6.68 -4.31
C GLY A 137 -3.78 6.06 -5.63
N ASN A 138 -4.60 6.80 -6.39
CA ASN A 138 -5.12 6.36 -7.68
C ASN A 138 -5.81 4.98 -7.61
N ASN A 139 -6.89 4.90 -6.83
CA ASN A 139 -7.74 3.72 -6.66
C ASN A 139 -9.22 4.17 -6.58
N GLY A 140 -10.12 3.25 -6.23
CA GLY A 140 -11.53 3.54 -5.90
C GLY A 140 -11.83 3.44 -4.41
N MET A 141 -10.86 3.74 -3.53
CA MET A 141 -11.04 3.66 -2.07
C MET A 141 -12.08 4.69 -1.60
N ASP A 142 -12.80 4.38 -0.54
CA ASP A 142 -13.92 5.16 0.00
C ASP A 142 -13.88 5.22 1.54
N GLY A 143 -14.76 5.99 2.16
CA GLY A 143 -14.87 6.14 3.60
C GLY A 143 -13.96 7.22 4.19
N THR A 144 -13.81 7.18 5.52
CA THR A 144 -12.93 8.07 6.28
C THR A 144 -11.57 7.43 6.54
N ILE A 145 -10.53 8.23 6.77
CA ILE A 145 -9.22 7.70 7.20
C ILE A 145 -9.32 7.15 8.64
N PRO A 146 -9.02 5.86 8.89
CA PRO A 146 -9.02 5.32 10.25
C PRO A 146 -7.84 5.89 11.06
N SER A 147 -8.08 6.28 12.31
CA SER A 147 -7.03 6.87 13.17
C SER A 147 -5.83 5.94 13.40
N GLY A 148 -6.06 4.62 13.38
CA GLY A 148 -5.04 3.60 13.57
C GLY A 148 -3.91 3.58 12.53
N ILE A 149 -4.05 4.29 11.39
CA ILE A 149 -2.94 4.42 10.43
C ILE A 149 -1.81 5.34 10.94
N PHE A 150 -2.13 6.25 11.86
CA PHE A 150 -1.20 7.29 12.30
C PHE A 150 -0.29 6.80 13.42
N HIS A 151 0.92 6.41 13.04
CA HIS A 151 2.01 6.01 13.94
C HIS A 151 3.10 7.08 14.06
N PRO A 152 3.88 7.10 15.16
CA PRO A 152 5.05 7.96 15.30
C PRO A 152 6.14 7.75 14.23
N THR A 153 6.11 6.61 13.56
CA THR A 153 7.04 6.19 12.49
C THR A 153 6.62 6.67 11.10
N LEU A 154 5.35 7.04 10.89
CA LEU A 154 4.83 7.43 9.58
C LEU A 154 5.50 8.73 9.08
N ARG A 155 5.94 8.72 7.82
CA ARG A 155 6.64 9.83 7.15
C ARG A 155 5.97 10.22 5.83
N ASN A 156 5.41 9.24 5.14
CA ASN A 156 4.87 9.39 3.80
C ASN A 156 3.46 8.83 3.77
N LEU A 157 2.49 9.70 3.47
CA LEU A 157 1.09 9.34 3.31
C LEU A 157 0.63 9.80 1.93
N ASP A 158 0.17 8.86 1.12
CA ASP A 158 -0.32 9.10 -0.22
C ASP A 158 -1.66 8.40 -0.42
N LEU A 159 -2.71 9.21 -0.47
CA LEU A 159 -4.12 8.82 -0.60
C LEU A 159 -4.76 9.49 -1.82
N ASP A 160 -3.96 10.03 -2.74
CA ASP A 160 -4.43 10.87 -3.84
C ASP A 160 -5.44 10.16 -4.74
N ASP A 161 -6.29 10.92 -5.43
CA ASP A 161 -7.21 10.42 -6.47
C ASP A 161 -7.99 9.16 -6.04
N ASN A 162 -8.85 9.34 -5.02
CA ASN A 162 -9.74 8.34 -4.43
C ASN A 162 -11.09 8.98 -4.07
N ASN A 163 -11.97 8.27 -3.37
CA ASN A 163 -13.28 8.77 -2.90
C ASN A 163 -13.31 9.04 -1.38
N PHE A 164 -12.16 9.22 -0.71
CA PHE A 164 -12.14 9.46 0.73
C PHE A 164 -12.90 10.73 1.11
N HIS A 165 -13.63 10.70 2.21
CA HIS A 165 -14.50 11.79 2.64
C HIS A 165 -14.46 12.02 4.16
N GLY A 166 -15.22 13.02 4.63
CA GLY A 166 -15.21 13.45 6.03
C GLY A 166 -14.04 14.38 6.36
N THR A 167 -13.75 14.55 7.64
CA THR A 167 -12.67 15.42 8.13
C THR A 167 -11.37 14.63 8.35
N LEU A 168 -10.22 15.32 8.27
CA LEU A 168 -8.93 14.71 8.62
C LEU A 168 -8.86 14.35 10.11
N PRO A 169 -8.47 13.11 10.49
CA PRO A 169 -8.36 12.70 11.89
C PRO A 169 -7.34 13.50 12.67
N SER A 170 -7.62 13.77 13.95
CA SER A 170 -6.73 14.55 14.81
C SER A 170 -5.37 13.88 15.05
N GLU A 171 -5.36 12.54 15.01
CA GLU A 171 -4.23 11.64 15.19
C GLU A 171 -3.15 11.85 14.12
N MET A 172 -3.54 12.35 12.94
CA MET A 172 -2.60 12.83 11.94
C MET A 172 -1.64 13.87 12.51
N PHE A 173 -2.14 14.74 13.39
CA PHE A 173 -1.44 15.90 13.94
C PHE A 173 -0.95 15.70 15.38
N THR A 174 -1.27 14.56 16.01
CA THR A 174 -0.87 14.25 17.39
C THR A 174 -0.03 12.97 17.48
N SER A 175 -0.28 11.97 16.64
CA SER A 175 0.42 10.68 16.65
C SER A 175 1.55 10.63 15.60
N SER A 176 1.35 11.22 14.42
CA SER A 176 2.32 11.19 13.31
C SER A 176 3.06 12.50 13.07
N LEU A 177 3.63 13.07 14.14
CA LEU A 177 4.40 14.34 14.09
C LEU A 177 5.62 14.31 13.15
N GLY A 178 6.06 13.12 12.73
CA GLY A 178 7.13 12.94 11.76
C GLY A 178 6.71 13.01 10.29
N LEU A 179 5.42 13.17 9.98
CA LEU A 179 4.93 13.26 8.59
C LEU A 179 5.67 14.35 7.82
N ALA A 180 6.16 13.98 6.64
CA ALA A 180 6.97 14.82 5.78
C ALA A 180 6.31 15.07 4.42
N ASN A 181 5.75 14.03 3.80
CA ASN A 181 5.07 14.16 2.52
C ASN A 181 3.65 13.63 2.66
N ILE A 182 2.69 14.51 2.40
CA ILE A 182 1.26 14.25 2.55
C ILE A 182 0.60 14.59 1.21
N ASP A 183 0.05 13.57 0.57
CA ASP A 183 -0.84 13.74 -0.57
C ASP A 183 -2.21 13.16 -0.27
N ILE A 184 -3.20 14.03 -0.22
CA ILE A 184 -4.62 13.70 -0.07
C ILE A 184 -5.45 14.40 -1.15
N GLY A 185 -4.80 14.85 -2.23
CA GLY A 185 -5.46 15.55 -3.32
C GLY A 185 -6.49 14.66 -4.04
N GLY A 186 -7.44 15.26 -4.74
CA GLY A 186 -8.37 14.50 -5.59
C GLY A 186 -9.28 13.56 -4.79
N ASN A 187 -9.85 14.06 -3.69
CA ASN A 187 -10.74 13.31 -2.80
C ASN A 187 -11.99 14.15 -2.49
N ALA A 188 -12.80 13.72 -1.52
CA ALA A 188 -13.99 14.40 -1.05
C ALA A 188 -13.87 14.86 0.42
N PHE A 189 -12.66 15.11 0.93
CA PHE A 189 -12.46 15.63 2.30
C PHE A 189 -13.13 17.00 2.48
N GLU A 190 -13.79 17.18 3.61
CA GLU A 190 -14.62 18.35 3.90
C GLU A 190 -14.24 19.03 5.23
N GLY A 191 -14.90 20.15 5.53
CA GLY A 191 -14.59 21.00 6.67
C GLY A 191 -13.47 22.00 6.37
N THR A 192 -12.88 22.58 7.41
CA THR A 192 -11.76 23.51 7.27
C THR A 192 -10.42 22.77 7.27
N VAL A 193 -9.42 23.32 6.57
CA VAL A 193 -8.02 22.83 6.68
C VAL A 193 -7.56 22.91 8.15
N PRO A 194 -7.21 21.79 8.83
CA PRO A 194 -6.90 21.81 10.25
C PRO A 194 -5.64 22.60 10.58
N LYS A 195 -5.70 23.45 11.60
CA LYS A 195 -4.50 24.12 12.16
C LYS A 195 -3.43 23.14 12.66
N GLY A 196 -3.80 21.88 12.91
CA GLY A 196 -2.90 20.81 13.31
C GLY A 196 -1.77 20.55 12.31
N PHE A 197 -1.89 20.96 11.05
CA PHE A 197 -0.76 20.91 10.12
C PHE A 197 0.47 21.69 10.60
N GLY A 198 0.29 22.76 11.39
CA GLY A 198 1.41 23.48 12.01
C GLY A 198 2.18 22.67 13.05
N ASN A 199 1.63 21.56 13.55
CA ASN A 199 2.37 20.64 14.43
C ASN A 199 3.35 19.75 13.66
N LEU A 200 3.20 19.63 12.34
CA LEU A 200 4.01 18.73 11.49
C LEU A 200 5.29 19.43 11.06
N THR A 201 6.22 19.63 11.99
CA THR A 201 7.46 20.39 11.76
C THR A 201 8.42 19.75 10.74
N ASN A 202 8.20 18.48 10.38
CA ASN A 202 8.94 17.79 9.34
C ASN A 202 8.29 17.87 7.95
N MET A 203 7.12 18.49 7.84
CA MET A 203 6.33 18.58 6.60
C MET A 203 7.08 19.38 5.53
N LYS A 204 7.22 18.78 4.35
CA LYS A 204 7.89 19.33 3.17
C LYS A 204 6.93 19.50 1.99
N LEU A 205 6.06 18.51 1.81
CA LEU A 205 5.09 18.47 0.72
C LEU A 205 3.70 18.24 1.29
N LEU A 206 2.77 19.12 0.90
CA LEU A 206 1.37 19.06 1.26
C LEU A 206 0.52 19.30 0.02
N TYR A 207 -0.17 18.26 -0.41
CA TYR A 207 -1.13 18.28 -1.52
C TYR A 207 -2.53 18.02 -0.98
N ILE A 208 -3.39 19.03 -1.07
CA ILE A 208 -4.79 19.00 -0.59
C ILE A 208 -5.79 19.49 -1.66
N GLN A 209 -5.31 19.77 -2.86
CA GLN A 209 -6.11 20.26 -3.98
C GLN A 209 -7.25 19.31 -4.33
N ASN A 210 -8.27 19.81 -5.03
CA ASN A 210 -9.39 18.99 -5.52
C ASN A 210 -10.08 18.20 -4.39
N ASN A 211 -10.42 18.90 -3.30
CA ASN A 211 -11.23 18.41 -2.18
C ASN A 211 -12.42 19.35 -1.94
N LYS A 212 -13.20 19.10 -0.90
CA LYS A 212 -14.34 19.93 -0.47
C LYS A 212 -14.01 20.81 0.75
N PHE A 213 -12.72 21.11 0.96
CA PHE A 213 -12.32 22.02 2.03
C PHE A 213 -12.91 23.41 1.85
N VAL A 214 -13.31 24.05 2.96
CA VAL A 214 -13.88 25.39 3.00
C VAL A 214 -13.12 26.29 3.99
N GLY A 215 -13.39 27.59 3.93
CA GLY A 215 -12.77 28.57 4.82
C GLY A 215 -11.40 29.04 4.34
N THR A 216 -10.57 29.49 5.28
CA THR A 216 -9.23 30.03 5.01
C THR A 216 -8.15 29.04 5.41
N LEU A 217 -6.97 29.14 4.79
CA LEU A 217 -5.80 28.41 5.25
C LEU A 217 -5.40 28.87 6.67
N PRO A 218 -5.14 27.95 7.62
CA PRO A 218 -4.71 28.31 8.96
C PRO A 218 -3.33 29.00 8.92
N PRO A 219 -3.13 30.11 9.66
CA PRO A 219 -1.83 30.79 9.76
C PRO A 219 -0.68 29.87 10.18
N GLU A 220 -0.99 28.83 10.96
CA GLU A 220 -0.06 27.81 11.45
C GLU A 220 0.66 27.06 10.32
N LEU A 221 0.14 27.06 9.09
CA LEU A 221 0.82 26.51 7.90
C LEU A 221 2.01 27.35 7.43
N PHE A 222 2.06 28.63 7.78
CA PHE A 222 3.03 29.60 7.24
C PHE A 222 4.12 29.99 8.24
N VAL A 223 4.12 29.35 9.42
CA VAL A 223 5.07 29.61 10.51
C VAL A 223 5.98 28.40 10.67
N SER A 224 6.83 28.17 9.66
CA SER A 224 7.96 27.23 9.76
C SER A 224 9.22 27.94 10.24
#